data_AF-A0A1H7U9A6-F1
#
_entry.id   AF-A0A1H7U9A6-F1
#
_cell.length_a   1.000
_cell.length_b   1.000
_cell.length_c   1.000
_cell.angle_alpha   90.00
_cell.angle_beta   90.00
_cell.angle_gamma   90.00
#
_symmetry.space_group_name_H-M   'P 1'
#
loop_
_entity.id
_entity.type
_entity.pdbx_description
1 polymer ?
#
loop_
_entity_poly.entity_id
_entity_poly.type
_entity_poly.pdbx_seq_one_letter_code
_entity_poly.pdbx_strand_id
1 'polypeptide(L)'
;MIFLRIFVSKFREDNIMKLFLLTIALLLAAFAGIAIKLWAKKDGKFAGTCASQSPFLNKEGESCSMCGKTPDQYAICNETGHSK
;
A
#
# COMPACT_ATOMS: atom_id res chain seq x y z
N MET A 1 14.74 -19.56 10.68
CA MET A 1 15.98 -18.82 11.05
C MET A 1 17.11 -19.00 10.04
N ILE A 2 17.41 -20.22 9.58
CA ILE A 2 18.47 -20.50 8.57
C ILE A 2 18.23 -19.77 7.24
N PHE A 3 16.99 -19.76 6.74
CA PHE A 3 16.65 -19.07 5.48
C PHE A 3 16.90 -17.56 5.52
N LEU A 4 16.58 -16.93 6.66
CA LEU A 4 16.84 -15.51 6.89
C LEU A 4 18.35 -15.22 6.95
N ARG A 5 19.14 -16.12 7.56
CA ARG A 5 20.61 -15.99 7.58
C ARG A 5 21.23 -16.15 6.20
N ILE A 6 20.79 -17.12 5.40
CA ILE A 6 21.26 -17.31 4.03
C ILE A 6 20.92 -16.08 3.17
N PHE A 7 19.70 -15.57 3.29
CA PHE A 7 19.26 -14.38 2.56
C PHE A 7 20.08 -13.14 2.92
N VAL A 8 20.28 -12.89 4.23
CA VAL A 8 21.09 -11.76 4.71
C VAL A 8 22.57 -11.90 4.32
N SER A 9 23.14 -13.11 4.39
CA SER A 9 24.52 -13.35 3.96
C SER A 9 24.70 -13.17 2.46
N LYS A 10 23.72 -13.60 1.65
CA LYS A 10 23.75 -13.43 0.19
C LYS A 10 23.68 -11.95 -0.20
N PHE A 11 22.82 -11.19 0.50
CA PHE A 11 22.61 -9.76 0.27
C PHE A 11 23.81 -8.88 0.68
N ARG A 12 24.66 -9.36 1.60
CA ARG A 12 25.86 -8.66 2.05
C ARG A 12 27.03 -8.75 1.05
N GLU A 13 27.00 -9.69 0.11
CA GLU A 13 28.07 -9.92 -0.87
C GLU A 13 27.81 -9.25 -2.24
N ASP A 14 26.69 -8.52 -2.38
CA ASP A 14 26.30 -7.92 -3.64
C ASP A 14 26.97 -6.55 -3.87
N ASN A 15 27.60 -6.40 -5.04
CA ASN A 15 28.19 -5.13 -5.47
C ASN A 15 27.10 -4.08 -5.72
N ILE A 16 27.43 -2.78 -5.64
CA ILE A 16 26.48 -1.66 -5.79
C ILE A 16 25.60 -1.80 -7.05
N MET A 17 26.15 -2.21 -8.19
CA MET A 17 25.38 -2.41 -9.43
C MET A 17 24.38 -3.58 -9.36
N LYS A 18 24.74 -4.67 -8.67
CA LYS A 18 23.85 -5.81 -8.46
C LYS A 18 22.72 -5.44 -7.51
N LEU A 19 23.03 -4.70 -6.44
CA LEU A 19 22.04 -4.18 -5.50
C LEU A 19 21.07 -3.21 -6.20
N PHE A 20 21.59 -2.35 -7.09
CA PHE A 20 20.77 -1.44 -7.89
C PHE A 20 19.81 -2.19 -8.82
N LEU A 21 20.29 -3.20 -9.55
CA LEU A 21 19.42 -4.00 -10.42
C LEU A 21 18.37 -4.80 -9.62
N LEU A 22 18.75 -5.36 -8.47
CA LEU A 22 17.84 -6.10 -7.59
C LEU A 22 16.74 -5.19 -7.02
N THR A 23 17.10 -3.98 -6.58
CA THR A 23 16.12 -3.01 -6.04
C THR A 23 15.15 -2.54 -7.12
N ILE A 24 15.63 -2.22 -8.33
CA ILE A 24 14.77 -1.88 -9.46
C ILE A 24 13.82 -3.04 -9.79
N ALA A 25 14.32 -4.28 -9.87
CA ALA A 25 13.50 -5.45 -10.15
C ALA A 25 12.42 -5.68 -9.09
N LEU A 26 12.76 -5.55 -7.80
CA LEU A 26 11.82 -5.72 -6.70
C LEU A 26 10.74 -4.63 -6.70
N LEU A 27 11.13 -3.39 -7.02
CA LEU A 27 10.23 -2.25 -7.12
C LEU A 27 9.24 -2.45 -8.28
N LEU A 28 9.73 -2.85 -9.46
CA LEU A 28 8.90 -3.17 -10.63
C LEU A 28 7.94 -4.33 -10.34
N ALA A 29 8.39 -5.39 -9.64
CA ALA A 29 7.53 -6.49 -9.25
C ALA A 29 6.39 -6.04 -8.32
N ALA A 30 6.65 -5.12 -7.38
CA ALA A 30 5.62 -4.57 -6.51
C ALA A 30 4.58 -3.76 -7.30
N PHE A 31 5.02 -2.88 -8.20
CA PHE A 31 4.11 -2.10 -9.05
C PHE A 31 3.31 -3.00 -10.01
N ALA A 32 3.94 -4.02 -10.60
CA ALA A 32 3.27 -4.99 -11.44
C ALA A 32 2.18 -5.77 -10.66
N GLY A 33 2.48 -6.18 -9.43
CA GLY A 33 1.50 -6.85 -8.56
C GLY A 33 0.28 -5.97 -8.25
N ILE A 34 0.49 -4.68 -7.98
CA ILE A 34 -0.61 -3.72 -7.74
C ILE A 34 -1.41 -3.51 -9.03
N ALA A 35 -0.74 -3.34 -10.18
CA ALA A 35 -1.38 -3.12 -11.47
C ALA A 35 -2.27 -4.31 -11.88
N ILE A 36 -1.77 -5.53 -11.75
CA ILE A 36 -2.53 -6.76 -12.03
C ILE A 36 -3.77 -6.84 -11.13
N LYS A 37 -3.62 -6.55 -9.83
CA LYS A 37 -4.73 -6.57 -8.87
C LYS A 37 -5.80 -5.54 -9.21
N LEU A 38 -5.41 -4.39 -9.74
CA LEU A 38 -6.34 -3.33 -10.14
C LEU A 38 -7.09 -3.70 -11.43
N TRP A 39 -6.39 -4.28 -12.41
CA TRP A 39 -6.99 -4.77 -13.66
C TRP A 39 -7.97 -5.94 -13.43
N ALA A 40 -7.66 -6.81 -12.46
CA ALA A 40 -8.52 -7.94 -12.08
C ALA A 40 -9.78 -7.52 -11.27
N LYS A 41 -9.89 -6.25 -10.85
CA LYS A 41 -11.04 -5.74 -10.07
C LYS A 41 -12.01 -5.05 -11.02
N LYS A 42 -13.24 -5.58 -11.13
CA LYS A 42 -14.26 -5.13 -12.11
C LYS A 42 -14.57 -3.63 -12.09
N ASP A 43 -14.43 -2.97 -10.95
CA ASP A 43 -14.70 -1.53 -10.80
C ASP A 43 -13.42 -0.68 -10.69
N GLY A 44 -12.23 -1.27 -10.82
CA GLY A 44 -10.94 -0.57 -10.68
C GLY A 44 -10.70 0.08 -9.31
N LYS A 45 -11.59 -0.17 -8.33
CA LYS A 45 -11.52 0.43 -6.99
C LYS A 45 -10.49 -0.29 -6.14
N PHE A 46 -9.62 0.48 -5.50
CA PHE A 46 -8.74 -0.03 -4.45
C PHE A 46 -9.60 -0.68 -3.35
N ALA A 47 -9.32 -1.94 -3.02
CA ALA A 47 -10.02 -2.62 -1.93
C ALA A 47 -9.58 -2.03 -0.58
N GLY A 48 -10.36 -1.10 -0.04
CA GLY A 48 -10.39 -0.76 1.39
C GLY A 48 -9.04 -0.47 2.05
N THR A 49 -8.13 0.25 1.39
CA THR A 49 -6.91 0.76 2.03
C THR A 49 -7.20 2.13 2.66
N CYS A 50 -6.37 2.62 3.59
CA CYS A 50 -6.62 3.96 4.19
C CYS A 50 -6.84 5.07 3.14
N ALA A 51 -6.24 4.98 1.96
CA ALA A 51 -6.45 5.94 0.87
C ALA A 51 -7.88 5.87 0.27
N SER A 52 -8.47 4.68 0.16
CA SER A 52 -9.79 4.52 -0.43
C SER A 52 -10.92 5.07 0.46
N GLN A 53 -10.66 5.35 1.74
CA GLN A 53 -11.63 5.97 2.66
C GLN A 53 -11.69 7.50 2.55
N SER A 54 -10.84 8.11 1.73
CA SER A 54 -10.92 9.54 1.47
C SER A 54 -12.25 9.89 0.81
N PRO A 55 -12.88 11.03 1.15
CA PRO A 55 -14.14 11.47 0.55
C PRO A 55 -14.03 11.74 -0.95
N PHE A 56 -12.80 11.93 -1.45
CA PHE A 56 -12.55 12.07 -2.88
C PHE A 56 -12.66 10.74 -3.64
N LEU A 57 -12.26 9.62 -3.02
CA LEU A 57 -12.21 8.30 -3.65
C LEU A 57 -13.42 7.42 -3.27
N ASN A 58 -13.96 7.57 -2.04
CA ASN A 58 -15.13 6.86 -1.55
C ASN A 58 -16.43 7.57 -1.96
N LYS A 59 -16.75 7.50 -3.24
CA LYS A 59 -17.96 8.10 -3.83
C LYS A 59 -19.26 7.40 -3.42
N GLU A 60 -19.17 6.16 -2.93
CA GLU A 60 -20.33 5.31 -2.60
C GLU A 60 -20.82 5.50 -1.16
N GLY A 61 -20.12 6.29 -0.34
CA GLY A 61 -20.55 6.52 1.04
C GLY A 61 -20.21 5.38 1.99
N GLU A 62 -19.36 4.43 1.61
CA GLU A 62 -19.07 3.26 2.45
C GLU A 62 -18.45 3.68 3.78
N SER A 63 -18.97 3.16 4.89
CA SER A 63 -18.39 3.43 6.20
C SER A 63 -17.03 2.77 6.35
N CYS A 64 -16.13 3.44 7.07
CA CYS A 64 -14.78 2.93 7.24
C CYS A 64 -14.78 1.65 8.08
N SER A 65 -14.36 0.51 7.53
CA SER A 65 -14.35 -0.77 8.26
C SER A 65 -13.45 -0.78 9.51
N MET A 66 -12.51 0.17 9.61
CA MET A 66 -11.58 0.28 10.75
C MET A 66 -12.12 1.10 11.91
N CYS A 67 -13.04 2.06 11.67
CA CYS A 67 -13.51 2.99 12.72
C CYS A 67 -14.98 3.42 12.59
N GLY A 68 -15.71 2.94 11.58
CA GLY A 68 -17.14 3.17 11.36
C GLY A 68 -17.52 4.54 10.78
N LYS A 69 -16.58 5.50 10.68
CA LYS A 69 -16.87 6.85 10.15
C LYS A 69 -17.25 6.82 8.67
N THR A 70 -18.20 7.65 8.25
CA THR A 70 -18.59 7.84 6.85
C THR A 70 -17.65 8.81 6.13
N PRO A 71 -17.51 8.77 4.79
CA PRO A 71 -16.60 9.64 4.04
C PRO A 71 -16.84 11.13 4.29
N ASP A 72 -18.08 11.56 4.52
CA ASP A 72 -18.43 12.96 4.82
C ASP A 72 -17.77 13.46 6.12
N GLN A 73 -17.57 12.58 7.09
CA GLN A 73 -16.88 12.91 8.35
C GLN A 73 -15.37 13.10 8.15
N TYR A 74 -14.81 12.64 7.03
CA TYR A 74 -13.42 12.87 6.63
C TYR A 74 -13.25 14.07 5.67
N ALA A 75 -14.34 14.71 5.24
CA ALA A 75 -14.27 15.85 4.31
C ALA A 75 -13.65 17.10 4.95
N ILE A 76 -13.66 17.18 6.28
CA ILE A 76 -13.11 18.29 7.05
C ILE A 76 -11.90 17.77 7.83
N CYS A 77 -10.74 17.71 7.18
CA CYS A 77 -9.45 17.42 7.83
C CYS A 77 -8.94 18.61 8.68
N ASN A 78 -9.80 19.22 9.48
CA ASN A 78 -9.47 20.37 10.35
C ASN A 78 -9.39 19.97 11.83
N GLU A 79 -9.52 18.67 12.11
CA GLU A 79 -9.36 18.10 13.44
C GLU A 79 -7.88 17.87 13.77
N THR A 80 -7.25 18.79 14.50
CA THR A 80 -6.02 18.52 15.26
C THR A 80 -6.36 17.59 16.42
N GLY A 81 -6.53 16.30 16.12
CA GLY A 81 -7.19 15.36 17.01
C GLY A 81 -6.56 13.97 17.01
N HIS A 82 -5.25 13.87 17.20
CA HIS A 82 -4.69 12.67 17.85
C HIS A 82 -5.05 12.72 19.34
N SER A 83 -6.32 12.52 19.66
CA SER A 83 -6.75 12.25 21.03
C SER A 83 -6.51 10.77 21.33
N LYS A 84 -5.27 10.50 21.76
CA LYS A 84 -4.75 9.29 22.44
C LYS A 84 -4.73 7.98 21.65
#